data_AF-A0AAE4M089-F1
#
_entry.id   AF-A0AAE4M089-F1
#
_cell.length_a   1.000
_cell.length_b   1.000
_cell.length_c   1.000
_cell.angle_alpha   90.00
_cell.angle_beta   90.00
_cell.angle_gamma   90.00
#
_symmetry.space_group_name_H-M   'P 1'
#
loop_
_entity.id
_entity.type
_entity.pdbx_description
1 polymer ?
#
loop_
_entity_poly.entity_id
_entity_poly.type
_entity_poly.pdbx_seq_one_letter_code
_entity_poly.pdbx_strand_id
1 'polypeptide(L)'
;MSIAIPLALNELEDMRYLLRKADIEGELQPDDERRLREYISRQKPTEAQNSDLGALILVGLFLLGLYVTLLLIENGKDPELLR
;
A
#
# COMPACT_ATOMS: atom_id res chain seq x y z
N MET A 1 -13.86 -0.46 -17.67
CA MET A 1 -12.42 -0.23 -17.41
C MET A 1 -12.07 -1.07 -16.19
N SER A 2 -11.25 -2.10 -16.33
CA SER A 2 -10.69 -2.81 -15.16
C SER A 2 -9.71 -1.87 -14.48
N ILE A 3 -9.96 -1.58 -13.22
CA ILE A 3 -8.99 -0.92 -12.36
C ILE A 3 -7.98 -2.03 -12.05
N ALA A 4 -6.87 -2.06 -12.79
CA ALA A 4 -5.79 -2.97 -12.46
C ALA A 4 -5.30 -2.56 -11.06
N ILE A 5 -5.44 -3.45 -10.08
CA ILE A 5 -4.84 -3.32 -8.75
C ILE A 5 -3.38 -3.78 -8.93
N PRO A 6 -2.36 -2.88 -8.98
CA PRO A 6 -1.01 -3.29 -9.33
C PRO A 6 -0.26 -4.01 -8.21
N LEU A 7 -0.92 -4.28 -7.08
CA LEU A 7 -0.44 -5.12 -5.99
C LEU A 7 -1.40 -6.29 -5.78
N ALA A 8 -0.87 -7.51 -5.71
CA ALA A 8 -1.63 -8.65 -5.25
C ALA A 8 -1.99 -8.52 -3.76
N LEU A 9 -3.00 -9.27 -3.29
CA LEU A 9 -3.48 -9.17 -1.90
C LEU A 9 -2.36 -9.40 -0.87
N ASN A 10 -1.50 -10.38 -1.11
CA ASN A 10 -0.33 -10.66 -0.26
C ASN A 10 0.69 -9.51 -0.23
N GLU A 11 0.87 -8.79 -1.34
CA GLU A 11 1.75 -7.62 -1.40
C GLU A 11 1.15 -6.42 -0.68
N LEU A 12 -0.17 -6.29 -0.73
CA LEU A 12 -0.96 -5.33 0.05
C LEU A 12 -0.87 -5.59 1.56
N GLU A 13 -0.98 -6.86 1.96
CA GLU A 13 -0.81 -7.29 3.35
C GLU A 13 0.61 -7.05 3.86
N ASP A 14 1.61 -7.34 3.03
CA ASP A 14 3.01 -7.10 3.36
C ASP A 14 3.31 -5.59 3.47
N MET A 15 2.81 -4.78 2.53
CA MET A 15 2.92 -3.31 2.63
C MET A 15 2.26 -2.79 3.91
N ARG A 16 1.08 -3.31 4.29
CA ARG A 16 0.42 -2.98 5.56
C ARG A 16 1.29 -3.34 6.77
N TYR A 17 1.92 -4.52 6.74
CA TYR A 17 2.81 -4.98 7.79
C TYR A 17 4.02 -4.04 7.94
N LEU A 18 4.68 -3.68 6.83
CA LEU A 18 5.82 -2.77 6.82
C LEU A 18 5.45 -1.38 7.35
N LEU A 19 4.32 -0.83 6.93
CA LEU A 19 3.85 0.48 7.41
C LEU A 19 3.55 0.46 8.92
N ARG A 20 2.93 -0.61 9.42
CA ARG A 20 2.66 -0.77 10.85
C ARG A 20 3.93 -0.98 11.67
N LYS A 21 4.90 -1.71 11.13
CA LYS A 21 6.21 -1.88 11.75
C LYS A 21 6.92 -0.54 11.88
N ALA A 22 6.91 0.28 10.83
CA ALA A 22 7.49 1.61 10.85
C ALA A 22 6.82 2.56 11.88
N ASP A 23 5.50 2.46 12.03
CA ASP A 23 4.73 3.24 13.02
C ASP A 23 5.07 2.85 14.48
N ILE A 24 5.31 1.55 14.74
CA ILE A 24 5.63 1.04 16.08
C ILE A 24 7.10 1.26 16.44
N GLU A 25 8.01 0.93 15.52
CA GLU A 25 9.45 0.95 15.76
C GLU A 25 10.06 2.34 15.50
N GLY A 26 9.37 3.21 14.75
CA GLY A 26 9.88 4.52 14.32
C GLY A 26 10.93 4.44 13.21
N GLU A 27 11.37 3.24 12.86
CA GLU A 27 12.33 2.94 11.80
C GLU A 27 11.98 1.63 11.10
N LEU A 28 12.55 1.43 9.90
CA LEU A 28 12.53 0.14 9.22
C LEU A 28 13.96 -0.32 9.02
N GLN A 29 14.16 -1.64 9.10
CA GLN A 29 15.43 -2.21 8.67
C GLN A 29 15.63 -1.96 7.17
N PRO A 30 16.88 -1.86 6.69
CA PRO A 30 17.16 -1.53 5.29
C PRO A 30 16.45 -2.46 4.28
N ASP A 31 16.30 -3.73 4.61
CA ASP A 31 15.57 -4.69 3.76
C ASP A 31 14.06 -4.43 3.73
N ASP A 32 13.47 -4.07 4.87
CA ASP A 32 12.05 -3.74 4.97
C ASP A 32 11.73 -2.42 4.27
N GLU A 33 12.60 -1.41 4.41
CA GLU A 33 12.47 -0.15 3.68
C GLU A 33 12.57 -0.38 2.16
N ARG A 34 13.52 -1.22 1.72
CA ARG A 34 13.67 -1.58 0.31
C ARG A 34 12.39 -2.23 -0.24
N ARG A 35 11.79 -3.17 0.50
CA ARG A 35 10.52 -3.80 0.09
C ARG A 35 9.38 -2.78 0.01
N LEU A 36 9.28 -1.87 0.99
CA LEU A 36 8.29 -0.80 0.96
C LEU A 36 8.48 0.11 -0.27
N ARG A 37 9.73 0.49 -0.58
CA ARG A 37 10.06 1.25 -1.80
C ARG A 37 9.67 0.49 -3.07
N GLU A 38 9.93 -0.82 -3.14
CA GLU A 38 9.53 -1.64 -4.29
C GLU A 38 8.02 -1.60 -4.51
N TYR A 39 7.20 -1.77 -3.48
CA TYR A 39 5.74 -1.69 -3.62
C TYR A 39 5.25 -0.31 -4.05
N ILE A 40 5.78 0.75 -3.44
CA ILE A 40 5.42 2.12 -3.81
C ILE A 40 5.86 2.43 -5.24
N SER A 41 7.03 1.96 -5.66
CA SER A 41 7.61 2.27 -6.98
C SER A 41 6.76 1.80 -8.16
N ARG A 42 5.94 0.76 -7.96
CA ARG A 42 5.03 0.24 -8.99
C ARG A 42 3.94 1.22 -9.40
N GLN A 43 3.55 2.11 -8.50
CA GLN A 43 2.58 3.18 -8.79
C GLN A 43 3.23 4.56 -8.84
N LYS A 44 4.21 4.79 -7.98
CA LYS A 44 4.81 6.09 -7.66
C LYS A 44 6.33 5.99 -7.69
N PRO A 45 6.95 5.74 -8.87
CA PRO A 45 8.39 5.47 -8.99
C PRO A 45 9.25 6.67 -8.56
N THR A 46 8.80 7.89 -8.84
CA THR A 46 9.51 9.12 -8.46
C THR A 46 9.49 9.31 -6.96
N GLU A 47 8.34 9.10 -6.32
CA GLU A 47 8.20 9.20 -4.87
C GLU A 47 9.00 8.08 -4.18
N ALA A 48 9.00 6.85 -4.71
CA ALA A 48 9.76 5.74 -4.14
C ALA A 48 11.28 5.95 -4.14
N GLN A 49 11.84 6.61 -5.16
CA GLN A 49 13.29 6.83 -5.25
C GLN A 49 13.79 8.01 -4.42
N ASN A 50 13.00 9.08 -4.31
CA ASN A 50 13.48 10.35 -3.77
C ASN A 50 12.99 10.64 -2.35
N SER A 51 12.08 9.82 -1.81
CA SER A 51 11.51 10.04 -0.48
C SER A 51 12.41 9.50 0.63
N ASP A 52 12.45 10.20 1.75
CA ASP A 52 12.88 9.63 3.03
C ASP A 52 11.84 8.62 3.56
N LEU A 53 12.17 7.92 4.64
CA LEU A 53 11.30 6.92 5.25
C LEU A 53 9.93 7.52 5.66
N GLY A 54 9.90 8.73 6.20
CA GLY A 54 8.65 9.38 6.60
C GLY A 54 7.72 9.65 5.42
N ALA A 55 8.26 10.15 4.33
CA ALA A 55 7.52 10.35 3.09
C ALA A 55 7.10 9.02 2.44
N LEU A 56 7.93 7.97 2.50
CA LEU A 56 7.52 6.62 2.07
C LEU A 56 6.34 6.07 2.87
N ILE A 57 6.34 6.26 4.19
CA ILE A 57 5.23 5.82 5.04
C ILE A 57 3.94 6.55 4.64
N LEU A 58 4.00 7.87 4.45
CA LEU A 58 2.84 8.66 4.02
C LEU A 58 2.29 8.20 2.67
N VAL A 59 3.17 7.99 1.68
CA VAL A 59 2.77 7.50 0.36
C VAL A 59 2.21 6.09 0.45
N GLY A 60 2.84 5.19 1.21
CA GLY A 60 2.38 3.83 1.41
C GLY A 60 0.99 3.78 2.07
N LEU A 61 0.74 4.60 3.10
CA LEU A 61 -0.58 4.72 3.74
C LEU A 61 -1.64 5.26 2.78
N PHE A 62 -1.30 6.27 1.97
CA PHE A 62 -2.19 6.80 0.94
C PHE A 62 -2.57 5.71 -0.08
N LEU A 63 -1.58 4.96 -0.56
CA LEU A 63 -1.83 3.84 -1.48
C LEU A 63 -2.69 2.76 -0.83
N LEU A 64 -2.39 2.37 0.41
CA LEU A 64 -3.17 1.39 1.17
C LEU A 64 -4.64 1.82 1.29
N GLY A 65 -4.88 3.09 1.63
CA GLY A 65 -6.23 3.65 1.75
C GLY A 65 -6.98 3.67 0.41
N LEU A 66 -6.29 4.03 -0.67
CA LEU A 66 -6.86 3.99 -2.02
C LEU A 66 -7.27 2.55 -2.40
N TYR A 67 -6.42 1.57 -2.14
CA TYR A 67 -6.71 0.16 -2.41
C TYR A 67 -7.91 -0.37 -1.62
N VAL A 68 -7.97 -0.10 -0.32
CA VAL A 68 -9.10 -0.50 0.52
C VAL A 68 -10.40 0.14 0.01
N THR A 69 -10.34 1.41 -0.37
CA THR A 69 -11.50 2.13 -0.93
C THR A 69 -11.97 1.50 -2.25
N LEU A 70 -11.04 1.17 -3.14
CA LEU A 70 -11.35 0.50 -4.41
C LEU A 70 -11.96 -0.89 -4.19
N LEU A 71 -11.38 -1.69 -3.29
CA LEU A 71 -11.92 -3.00 -2.91
C LEU A 71 -13.33 -2.89 -2.30
N LEU A 72 -13.59 -1.89 -1.46
CA LEU A 72 -14.93 -1.64 -0.90
C LEU A 72 -15.93 -1.23 -2.00
N ILE A 73 -15.51 -0.43 -2.98
CA ILE A 73 -16.37 -0.05 -4.10
C ILE A 73 -16.66 -1.25 -5.01
N GLU A 74 -15.69 -2.12 -5.24
CA GLU A 74 -15.88 -3.33 -6.04
C GLU A 74 -16.81 -4.33 -5.33
N ASN A 75 -16.58 -4.60 -4.05
CA ASN A 75 -17.45 -5.50 -3.26
C ASN A 75 -18.82 -4.89 -2.95
N GLY A 76 -18.92 -3.56 -2.84
CA GLY A 76 -20.18 -2.85 -2.66
C GLY A 76 -21.06 -2.80 -3.91
N LYS A 77 -20.54 -3.23 -5.07
CA LYS A 77 -21.32 -3.41 -6.31
C LYS A 77 -21.98 -4.78 -6.42
N ASP A 78 -21.76 -5.69 -5.46
CA ASP A 78 -22.50 -6.94 -5.32
C ASP A 78 -23.68 -6.76 -4.33
N PRO A 79 -24.91 -6.52 -4.80
CA PRO A 79 -26.08 -6.36 -3.93
C PRO A 79 -26.50 -7.65 -3.21
N GLU A 80 -25.90 -8.81 -3.51
CA GLU A 80 -26.18 -10.07 -2.84
C GLU A 80 -25.50 -10.23 -1.47
N LEU A 81 -24.47 -9.43 -1.15
CA LEU A 81 -23.76 -9.47 0.14
C LEU A 81 -24.38 -8.55 1.22
N LEU A 82 -25.45 -7.82 0.89
CA LEU A 82 -26.20 -6.97 1.81
C LEU A 82 -27.57 -7.56 2.19
N ARG A 83 -27.78 -8.87 1.98
CA ARG A 83 -28.97 -9.61 2.41
C ARG A 83 -28.64 -10.61 3.52
#